data_AF-A0A1N7G4X4-F1
#
_entry.id   AF-A0A1N7G4X4-F1
#
_cell.length_a   1.000
_cell.length_b   1.000
_cell.length_c   1.000
_cell.angle_alpha   90.00
_cell.angle_beta   90.00
_cell.angle_gamma   90.00
#
_symmetry.space_group_name_H-M   'P 1'
#
loop_
_entity.id
_entity.type
_entity.pdbx_description
1 polymer ?
#
loop_
_entity_poly.entity_id
_entity_poly.type
_entity_poly.pdbx_seq_one_letter_code
_entity_poly.pdbx_strand_id
1 'polypeptide(L)' 'MRYYYNPTTDQYAQVLGVDDRTGIATVIIDDKEYEMDWHEFIGKFKQLRDKDERSNPNQR' A
#
# COMPACT_ATOMS: atom_id res chain seq x y z
N MET A 1 -1.36 -6.84 -5.53
CA MET A 1 -0.45 -6.08 -4.64
C MET A 1 -1.01 -4.68 -4.52
N ARG A 2 -1.08 -4.11 -3.30
CA ARG A 2 -1.60 -2.76 -3.09
C ARG A 2 -0.46 -1.83 -2.68
N TYR A 3 -0.36 -0.70 -3.36
CA TYR A 3 0.63 0.32 -3.06
C TYR A 3 0.00 1.47 -2.28
N TYR A 4 0.75 1.99 -1.32
CA TYR A 4 0.33 3.12 -0.51
C TYR A 4 1.42 4.18 -0.46
N TYR A 5 1.01 5.41 -0.21
CA TYR A 5 1.89 6.57 -0.10
C TYR A 5 1.59 7.35 1.18
N ASN A 6 2.63 7.67 1.93
CA ASN A 6 2.57 8.55 3.09
C ASN A 6 3.02 9.97 2.68
N PRO A 7 2.10 10.95 2.55
CA PRO A 7 2.45 12.30 2.15
C PRO A 7 3.23 13.09 3.20
N THR A 8 3.25 12.64 4.45
CA THR A 8 3.95 13.32 5.55
C THR A 8 5.44 13.02 5.53
N THR A 9 5.81 11.79 5.16
CA THR A 9 7.20 11.32 5.15
C THR A 9 7.77 11.11 3.75
N ASP A 10 6.96 11.33 2.71
CA ASP A 10 7.31 11.06 1.30
C ASP A 10 7.75 9.60 1.07
N GLN A 11 7.10 8.66 1.75
CA GLN A 11 7.41 7.23 1.69
C GLN A 11 6.36 6.43 0.94
N TYR A 12 6.82 5.41 0.22
CA TYR A 12 5.98 4.43 -0.45
C TYR A 12 6.01 3.11 0.32
N ALA A 13 4.84 2.49 0.43
CA ALA A 13 4.69 1.20 1.07
C ALA A 13 4.00 0.20 0.13
N GLN A 14 4.51 -1.01 0.09
CA GLN A 14 3.86 -2.15 -0.56
C GLN A 14 3.29 -3.06 0.51
N VAL A 15 1.97 -3.28 0.51
CA VAL A 15 1.34 -4.21 1.46
C VAL A 15 1.38 -5.61 0.87
N LEU A 16 2.04 -6.53 1.58
CA LEU A 16 2.14 -7.95 1.20
C LEU A 16 0.91 -8.73 1.67
N GLY A 17 0.41 -8.41 2.87
CA GLY A 17 -0.76 -9.05 3.46
C GLY A 17 -1.19 -8.36 4.76
N VAL A 18 -2.40 -8.69 5.19
CA VAL A 18 -2.96 -8.28 6.48
C VAL A 18 -3.52 -9.53 7.14
N ASP A 19 -3.12 -9.79 8.38
CA ASP A 19 -3.72 -10.84 9.20
C ASP A 19 -5.00 -10.31 9.85
N ASP A 20 -6.15 -10.76 9.35
CA ASP A 20 -7.47 -10.34 9.84
C ASP A 20 -7.75 -10.74 11.30
N ARG A 21 -7.00 -11.69 11.87
CA ARG A 21 -7.18 -12.12 13.27
C ARG A 21 -6.52 -11.16 14.25
N THR A 22 -5.33 -10.68 13.90
CA THR A 22 -4.51 -9.83 14.77
C THR A 22 -4.57 -8.35 14.38
N GLY A 23 -4.97 -8.05 13.14
CA GLY A 23 -4.94 -6.70 12.57
C GLY A 23 -3.55 -6.25 12.16
N ILE A 24 -2.56 -7.15 12.09
CA ILE A 24 -1.18 -6.82 11.73
C ILE A 24 -1.02 -6.90 10.21
N ALA A 25 -0.43 -5.86 9.62
CA ALA A 25 -0.05 -5.80 8.22
C ALA A 25 1.45 -6.01 8.05
N THR A 26 1.82 -6.83 7.08
CA THR A 26 3.20 -6.98 6.62
C THR A 26 3.39 -6.07 5.40
N VAL A 27 4.30 -5.12 5.50
CA VAL A 27 4.54 -4.08 4.48
C VAL A 27 6.02 -3.96 4.15
N ILE A 28 6.33 -3.57 2.92
CA ILE A 28 7.68 -3.19 2.49
C ILE A 28 7.74 -1.67 2.37
N ILE A 29 8.68 -1.05 3.06
CA ILE A 29 9.01 0.39 2.98
C ILE A 29 10.53 0.49 2.81
N ASP A 30 11.00 1.27 1.84
CA ASP A 30 12.44 1.45 1.57
C ASP A 30 13.19 0.10 1.46
N ASP A 31 12.61 -0.85 0.71
CA ASP A 31 13.10 -2.22 0.49
C ASP A 31 13.27 -3.09 1.76
N LYS A 32 12.67 -2.69 2.87
CA LYS A 32 12.66 -3.44 4.13
C LYS A 32 11.26 -3.84 4.55
N GLU A 33 11.14 -5.05 5.07
CA GLU A 33 9.89 -5.60 5.57
C GLU A 33 9.63 -5.14 7.02
N TYR A 34 8.38 -4.77 7.29
CA TYR A 34 7.89 -4.34 8.59
C TYR A 34 6.54 -4.97 8.89
N GLU A 35 6.31 -5.34 10.15
CA GLU A 35 5.01 -5.69 10.68
C GLU A 35 4.49 -4.51 11.52
N MET A 36 3.27 -4.05 11.24
CA MET A 36 2.64 -2.96 11.98
C MET A 36 1.12 -3.06 12.00
N ASP A 37 0.49 -2.35 12.93
CA ASP A 37 -0.97 -2.31 13.02
C ASP A 37 -1.59 -1.72 11.74
N TRP A 38 -2.58 -2.43 11.19
CA TRP A 38 -3.23 -2.05 9.94
C TRP A 38 -3.99 -0.73 10.04
N HIS A 39 -4.66 -0.46 11.16
CA HIS A 39 -5.43 0.78 11.35
C HIS A 39 -4.49 1.98 11.46
N GLU A 40 -3.38 1.82 12.19
CA GLU A 40 -2.33 2.84 12.25
C GLU A 40 -1.71 3.08 10.87
N PHE A 41 -1.44 2.01 10.12
CA PHE A 41 -0.90 2.09 8.77
C PHE A 41 -1.80 2.90 7.84
N ILE A 42 -3.08 2.52 7.67
CA ILE A 42 -4.01 3.24 6.79
C ILE A 42 -4.34 4.67 7.26
N GLY A 43 -4.10 4.97 8.54
CA GLY A 43 -4.18 6.34 9.07
C GLY A 43 -3.06 7.25 8.54
N LYS A 44 -1.89 6.69 8.24
CA LYS A 44 -0.70 7.42 7.75
C LYS A 44 -0.50 7.29 6.24
N PHE A 45 -0.88 6.13 5.69
CA PHE A 45 -0.63 5.74 4.31
C PHE A 45 -1.94 5.76 3.52
N LYS A 46 -1.97 6.54 2.44
CA LYS A 46 -3.10 6.60 1.51
C LYS A 46 -2.89 5.57 0.41
N GLN A 47 -3.91 4.74 0.16
CA GLN A 47 -3.86 3.80 -0.95
C GLN A 47 -3.74 4.56 -2.27
N LEU A 48 -2.69 4.25 -3.03
CA LEU A 48 -2.61 4.67 -4.41
C LEU A 48 -3.61 3.81 -5.18
N ARG A 49 -4.58 4.44 -5.86
CA ARG A 49 -5.51 3.71 -6.74
C ARG A 49 -4.66 2.81 -7.64
N ASP A 50 -5.01 1.53 -7.71
CA ASP A 50 -4.49 0.66 -8.74
C ASP A 50 -4.71 1.40 -10.06
N LYS A 51 -3.64 1.66 -10.82
CA LYS A 51 -3.79 2.12 -12.20
C LYS A 51 -4.68 1.08 -12.85
N ASP A 52 -5.91 1.45 -13.17
CA ASP A 52 -6.75 0.66 -14.05
C ASP A 52 -5.89 0.25 -15.25
N GLU A 53 -5.60 -1.05 -15.39
CA GLU A 53 -5.08 -1.67 -16.62
C GLU A 53 -6.11 -1.57 -17.77
N ARG A 54 -6.91 -0.51 -17.82
CA ARG A 54 -7.90 -0.22 -18.87
C ARG A 54 -7.65 1.10 -19.59
N SER A 55 -6.51 1.74 -19.39
CA SER A 55 -6.02 2.73 -20.36
C SER A 55 -5.30 2.00 -21.50
N ASN A 56 -6.03 1.22 -22.29
CA ASN A 56 -5.56 0.77 -23.60
C ASN A 56 -5.62 1.99 -24.53
N PRO A 57 -4.50 2.56 -25.02
CA PRO A 57 -4.53 3.74 -25.88
C PRO A 57 -4.89 3.41 -27.35
N ASN A 58 -5.28 2.16 -27.66
CA ASN A 58 -5.61 1.73 -29.03
C ASN A 58 -7.11 1.47 -29.26
N GLN A 59 -7.98 2.43 -28.93
CA GLN A 59 -9.22 2.59 -29.67
C GLN A 59 -9.05 3.77 -30.64
N ARG A 60 -8.40 3.46 -31.76
CA ARG A 60 -8.55 4.19 -33.03
C ARG A 60 -9.69 3.54 -33.82
#